data_AF-A0AAD7GQ63-F1
#
_entry.id   AF-A0AAD7GQ63-F1
#
_cell.length_a   1.000
_cell.length_b   1.000
_cell.length_c   1.000
_cell.angle_alpha   90.00
_cell.angle_beta   90.00
_cell.angle_gamma   90.00
#
_symmetry.space_group_name_H-M   'P 1'
#
loop_
_entity.id
_entity.type
_entity.pdbx_description
1 polymer ?
#
loop_
_entity_poly.entity_id
_entity_poly.type
_entity_poly.pdbx_seq_one_letter_code
_entity_poly.pdbx_strand_id
1 'polypeptide(L)'
;MARLVKDGTNLGIKPFLVPINDGKAMPLPDRGGSAPVRHSITTFNHVFISRSSLLQRDTPKRGNVTKRLDYLMAIWCVAIGTLALSATTIPFLARTACTVAMYSKRRHVGRAPSNSVPIIHFVSQYAPILTAFAQSFVLAEFYNFAMQKFTDNSVDFRVRHGIAACFKAIALRYVRDANMLVERCGAQGLFKYNGMSELHGITIAEGDVLALSIRKARRPRARSFHNANIHITKSREKLKGG
;
A
#
# COMPACT_ATOMS: atom_id res chain seq x y z
N MET A 1 -0.52 -21.22 -2.83
CA MET A 1 -1.98 -21.48 -2.84
C MET A 1 -2.33 -22.24 -4.10
N ALA A 2 -3.32 -23.13 -4.06
CA ALA A 2 -3.74 -23.94 -5.21
C ALA A 2 -5.26 -24.13 -5.23
N ARG A 3 -5.80 -24.59 -6.36
CA ARG A 3 -7.22 -24.96 -6.49
C ARG A 3 -7.46 -26.29 -5.77
N LEU A 4 -8.37 -26.31 -4.81
CA LEU A 4 -8.82 -27.55 -4.17
C LEU A 4 -9.86 -28.22 -5.07
N VAL A 5 -9.57 -29.44 -5.51
CA VAL A 5 -10.50 -30.28 -6.29
C VAL A 5 -10.76 -31.55 -5.49
N LYS A 6 -12.04 -31.88 -5.27
CA LYS A 6 -12.47 -33.10 -4.59
C LYS A 6 -13.59 -33.73 -5.42
N ASP A 7 -13.45 -35.00 -5.78
CA ASP A 7 -14.45 -35.75 -6.55
C ASP A 7 -14.87 -34.99 -7.84
N GLY A 8 -13.88 -34.46 -8.57
CA GLY A 8 -14.08 -33.61 -9.77
C GLY A 8 -14.60 -32.18 -9.49
N THR A 9 -14.99 -31.86 -8.26
CA THR A 9 -15.58 -30.58 -7.89
C THR A 9 -14.52 -29.57 -7.45
N ASN A 10 -14.53 -28.40 -8.08
CA ASN A 10 -13.66 -27.27 -7.70
C ASN A 10 -14.23 -26.49 -6.50
N LEU A 11 -13.53 -26.57 -5.36
CA LEU A 11 -13.88 -25.95 -4.09
C LEU A 11 -13.23 -24.58 -3.86
N GLY A 12 -12.52 -24.04 -4.85
CA GLY A 12 -11.88 -22.72 -4.78
C GLY A 12 -10.38 -22.77 -4.47
N ILE A 13 -9.79 -21.58 -4.28
CA ILE A 13 -8.34 -21.45 -3.99
C ILE A 13 -8.13 -21.57 -2.48
N LYS A 14 -7.20 -22.45 -2.09
CA LYS A 14 -6.88 -22.73 -0.69
C LYS A 14 -5.37 -22.66 -0.41
N PRO A 15 -4.97 -22.30 0.82
CA PRO A 15 -3.58 -22.40 1.24
C PRO A 15 -3.24 -23.85 1.64
N PHE A 16 -2.03 -24.27 1.26
CA PHE A 16 -1.48 -25.59 1.57
C PHE A 16 -0.07 -25.41 2.10
N LEU A 17 0.28 -26.15 3.15
CA LEU A 17 1.65 -26.27 3.62
C LEU A 17 2.37 -27.34 2.80
N VAL A 18 3.39 -26.93 2.05
CA VAL A 18 4.17 -27.83 1.18
C VAL A 18 5.65 -27.67 1.53
N PRO A 19 6.39 -28.75 1.82
CA PRO A 19 7.85 -28.70 1.92
C PRO A 19 8.44 -28.30 0.56
N ILE A 20 9.27 -27.24 0.52
CA ILE A 20 9.76 -26.66 -0.74
C ILE A 20 11.22 -27.06 -1.03
N ASN A 21 12.04 -27.31 -0.01
CA ASN A 21 13.49 -27.38 -0.17
C ASN A 21 14.17 -28.20 0.95
N ASP A 22 15.29 -28.85 0.62
CA ASP A 22 16.27 -29.48 1.52
C ASP A 22 17.46 -28.55 1.89
N GLY A 23 17.56 -27.39 1.24
CA GLY A 23 18.62 -26.39 1.40
C GLY A 23 19.16 -25.82 0.08
N LYS A 24 18.90 -26.45 -1.09
CA LYS A 24 19.39 -25.98 -2.41
C LYS A 24 18.30 -25.22 -3.19
N ALA A 25 18.40 -23.89 -3.21
CA ALA A 25 17.47 -23.04 -3.97
C ALA A 25 17.99 -22.77 -5.40
N MET A 26 17.07 -22.64 -6.37
CA MET A 26 17.33 -21.98 -7.65
C MET A 26 16.87 -20.52 -7.56
N PRO A 27 17.76 -19.57 -7.24
CA PRO A 27 17.39 -18.16 -7.14
C PRO A 27 17.05 -17.59 -8.52
N LEU A 28 16.06 -16.71 -8.56
CA LEU A 28 15.88 -15.80 -9.69
C LEU A 28 16.99 -14.74 -9.72
N PRO A 29 17.25 -14.11 -10.88
CA PRO A 29 18.15 -12.97 -10.97
C PRO A 29 17.77 -11.84 -10.01
N ASP A 30 18.76 -11.05 -9.61
CA ASP A 30 18.54 -9.90 -8.74
C ASP A 30 17.59 -8.89 -9.38
N ARG A 31 16.66 -8.36 -8.56
CA ARG A 31 15.80 -7.26 -8.97
C ARG A 31 16.48 -5.91 -8.74
N GLY A 32 16.27 -4.97 -9.65
CA GLY A 32 16.62 -3.57 -9.41
C GLY A 32 15.80 -2.98 -8.24
N GLY A 33 16.41 -2.10 -7.44
CA GLY A 33 15.79 -1.47 -6.28
C GLY A 33 16.22 -2.13 -4.95
N SER A 34 15.26 -2.42 -4.06
CA SER A 34 15.57 -2.99 -2.73
C SER A 34 16.18 -4.40 -2.82
N ALA A 35 17.44 -4.57 -2.46
CA ALA A 35 18.07 -5.88 -2.19
C ALA A 35 18.16 -6.09 -0.66
N PRO A 36 18.11 -7.33 -0.09
CA PRO A 36 18.37 -8.63 -0.70
C PRO A 36 17.23 -9.63 -0.41
N VAL A 37 16.18 -9.65 -1.25
CA VAL A 37 15.22 -10.76 -1.21
C VAL A 37 15.49 -11.65 -2.41
N ARG A 38 16.01 -12.86 -2.17
CA ARG A 38 16.20 -13.88 -3.21
C ARG A 38 14.83 -14.44 -3.56
N HIS A 39 14.27 -13.93 -4.65
CA HIS A 39 13.07 -14.50 -5.23
C HIS A 39 13.41 -15.85 -5.88
N SER A 40 12.44 -16.75 -5.91
CA SER A 40 12.58 -18.05 -6.56
C SER A 40 11.27 -18.41 -7.26
N ILE A 41 11.37 -19.29 -8.25
CA ILE A 41 10.21 -19.97 -8.81
C ILE A 41 10.14 -21.35 -8.20
N THR A 42 8.95 -21.77 -7.79
CA THR A 42 8.69 -23.11 -7.29
C THR A 42 7.67 -23.80 -8.19
N THR A 43 8.02 -24.98 -8.69
CA THR A 43 7.15 -25.83 -9.49
C THR A 43 6.91 -27.13 -8.74
N PHE A 44 5.65 -27.58 -8.70
CA PHE A 44 5.25 -28.83 -8.06
C PHE A 44 4.82 -29.83 -9.15
N ASN A 45 5.47 -30.99 -9.21
CA ASN A 45 5.11 -32.07 -10.10
C ASN A 45 4.54 -33.24 -9.28
N HIS A 46 3.22 -33.43 -9.31
CA HIS A 46 2.50 -34.51 -8.62
C HIS A 46 2.95 -34.73 -7.15
N VAL A 47 3.14 -33.64 -6.40
CA VAL A 47 3.58 -33.70 -5.00
C VAL A 47 2.44 -34.19 -4.10
N PHE A 48 2.70 -35.27 -3.37
CA PHE A 48 1.78 -35.81 -2.37
C PHE A 48 2.00 -35.12 -1.03
N ILE A 49 0.92 -34.59 -0.44
CA ILE A 49 0.92 -33.96 0.88
C ILE A 49 -0.20 -34.55 1.73
N SER A 50 -0.01 -34.56 3.04
CA SER A 50 -1.05 -35.01 3.98
C SER A 50 -2.29 -34.12 3.88
N ARG A 51 -3.46 -34.67 4.21
CA ARG A 51 -4.70 -33.88 4.35
C ARG A 51 -4.55 -32.77 5.40
N SER A 52 -3.73 -32.98 6.43
CA SER A 52 -3.42 -31.98 7.45
C SER A 52 -2.64 -30.77 6.91
N SER A 53 -2.07 -30.86 5.70
CA SER A 53 -1.42 -29.72 5.03
C SER A 53 -2.40 -28.68 4.51
N LEU A 54 -3.69 -28.99 4.39
CA LEU A 54 -4.72 -28.01 4.00
C LEU A 54 -4.97 -27.04 5.16
N LEU A 55 -4.58 -25.78 4.97
CA LEU A 55 -4.83 -24.73 5.96
C LEU A 55 -6.26 -24.22 5.80
N GLN A 56 -7.19 -24.91 6.46
CA GLN A 56 -8.58 -24.49 6.52
C GLN A 56 -8.87 -23.94 7.91
N ARG A 57 -9.31 -22.68 7.97
CA ARG A 57 -9.85 -22.10 9.19
C ARG A 57 -11.23 -22.72 9.43
N ASP A 58 -11.60 -22.95 10.69
CA ASP A 58 -12.98 -23.25 11.05
C ASP A 58 -13.85 -22.04 10.70
N THR A 59 -14.35 -21.98 9.47
CA THR A 59 -15.36 -21.03 9.09
C THR A 59 -16.63 -21.44 9.79
N PRO A 60 -17.23 -20.62 10.68
CA PRO A 60 -18.54 -20.92 11.21
C PRO A 60 -19.48 -21.16 10.04
N LYS A 61 -20.39 -22.15 10.16
CA LYS A 61 -21.42 -22.52 9.18
C LYS A 61 -22.47 -21.40 8.99
N ARG A 62 -22.04 -20.14 8.91
CA ARG A 62 -22.89 -18.97 8.85
C ARG A 62 -23.20 -18.65 7.39
N GLY A 63 -24.20 -19.36 6.85
CA GLY A 63 -24.77 -19.11 5.53
C GLY A 63 -23.83 -19.39 4.36
N ASN A 64 -24.35 -19.23 3.14
CA ASN A 64 -23.61 -19.40 1.88
C ASN A 64 -22.40 -18.45 1.79
N VAL A 65 -21.28 -18.83 2.40
CA VAL A 65 -19.99 -18.18 2.20
C VAL A 65 -19.60 -18.42 0.75
N THR A 66 -19.73 -17.38 -0.08
CA THR A 66 -19.29 -17.46 -1.48
C THR A 66 -17.79 -17.83 -1.54
N LYS A 67 -17.37 -18.58 -2.57
CA LYS A 67 -15.95 -18.92 -2.82
C LYS A 67 -15.01 -17.70 -2.75
N ARG A 68 -15.54 -16.52 -3.10
CA ARG A 68 -14.84 -15.23 -3.01
C ARG A 68 -14.57 -14.78 -1.58
N LEU A 69 -15.56 -14.89 -0.69
CA LEU A 69 -15.44 -14.46 0.71
C LEU A 69 -14.45 -15.37 1.45
N ASP A 70 -14.56 -16.68 1.20
CA ASP A 70 -13.65 -17.71 1.69
C ASP A 70 -12.19 -17.44 1.26
N TYR A 71 -11.95 -17.11 -0.02
CA TYR A 71 -10.64 -16.69 -0.49
C TYR A 71 -10.13 -15.43 0.24
N LEU A 72 -10.96 -14.39 0.39
CA LEU A 72 -10.54 -13.15 1.07
C LEU A 72 -10.19 -13.37 2.55
N MET A 73 -10.89 -14.29 3.21
CA MET A 73 -10.56 -14.70 4.59
C MET A 73 -9.25 -15.47 4.65
N ALA A 74 -8.96 -16.31 3.65
CA ALA A 74 -7.70 -17.05 3.57
C ALA A 74 -6.48 -16.13 3.39
N ILE A 75 -6.65 -15.00 2.69
CA ILE A 75 -5.59 -14.00 2.47
C ILE A 75 -5.68 -12.79 3.41
N TRP A 76 -6.31 -12.92 4.59
CA TRP A 76 -6.54 -11.79 5.50
C TRP A 76 -5.26 -11.01 5.85
N CYS A 77 -4.13 -11.71 6.02
CA CYS A 77 -2.83 -11.12 6.34
C CYS A 77 -2.27 -10.20 5.23
N VAL A 78 -2.70 -10.36 3.98
CA VAL A 78 -2.32 -9.47 2.85
C VAL A 78 -2.68 -8.02 3.15
N ALA A 79 -3.79 -7.77 3.86
CA ALA A 79 -4.17 -6.41 4.22
C ALA A 79 -3.26 -5.79 5.29
N ILE A 80 -2.71 -6.61 6.19
CA ILE A 80 -1.67 -6.17 7.14
C ILE A 80 -0.39 -5.85 6.39
N GLY A 81 0.07 -6.76 5.53
CA GLY A 81 1.25 -6.55 4.69
C GLY A 81 1.10 -5.30 3.82
N THR A 82 -0.09 -5.08 3.27
CA THR A 82 -0.43 -3.87 2.49
C THR A 82 -0.22 -2.60 3.31
N LEU A 83 -0.77 -2.52 4.53
CA LEU A 83 -0.62 -1.35 5.40
C LEU A 83 0.83 -1.14 5.80
N ALA A 84 1.49 -2.17 6.31
CA ALA A 84 2.87 -2.11 6.79
C ALA A 84 3.83 -1.70 5.66
N LEU A 85 3.72 -2.32 4.49
CA LEU A 85 4.57 -2.01 3.36
C LEU A 85 4.30 -0.60 2.82
N SER A 86 3.03 -0.18 2.75
CA SER A 86 2.68 1.17 2.29
C SER A 86 3.13 2.24 3.29
N ALA A 87 3.22 1.94 4.59
CA ALA A 87 3.67 2.88 5.60
C ALA A 87 5.13 3.32 5.41
N THR A 88 5.96 2.49 4.77
CA THR A 88 7.35 2.85 4.42
C THR A 88 7.46 4.05 3.48
N THR A 89 6.37 4.42 2.80
CA THR A 89 6.31 5.64 1.98
C THR A 89 6.39 6.92 2.84
N ILE A 90 5.96 6.89 4.10
CA ILE A 90 6.02 8.04 5.02
C ILE A 90 7.48 8.49 5.23
N PRO A 91 8.40 7.63 5.76
CA PRO A 91 9.79 8.03 5.93
C PRO A 91 10.49 8.30 4.59
N PHE A 92 10.07 7.65 3.50
CA PHE A 92 10.60 7.97 2.18
C PHE A 92 10.28 9.39 1.75
N LEU A 93 9.02 9.82 1.82
CA LEU A 93 8.62 11.17 1.44
C LEU A 93 9.39 12.22 2.24
N ALA A 94 9.46 12.03 3.56
CA ALA A 94 10.21 12.93 4.45
C ALA A 94 11.71 12.96 4.11
N ARG A 95 12.33 11.79 3.90
CA ARG A 95 13.76 11.69 3.58
C ARG A 95 14.08 12.28 2.21
N THR A 96 13.29 11.97 1.19
CA THR A 96 13.45 12.50 -0.17
C THR A 96 13.28 14.02 -0.17
N ALA A 97 12.25 14.55 0.48
CA ALA A 97 12.04 15.99 0.60
C ALA A 97 13.21 16.68 1.32
N CYS A 98 13.68 16.13 2.45
CA CYS A 98 14.83 16.65 3.18
C CYS A 98 16.11 16.64 2.33
N THR A 99 16.38 15.52 1.66
CA THR A 99 17.57 15.36 0.81
C THR A 99 17.57 16.36 -0.33
N VAL A 100 16.43 16.52 -1.00
CA VAL A 100 16.26 17.48 -2.11
C VAL A 100 16.34 18.92 -1.60
N ALA A 101 15.81 19.22 -0.42
CA ALA A 101 15.94 20.54 0.22
C ALA A 101 17.41 20.88 0.50
N MET A 102 18.15 19.96 1.11
CA MET A 102 19.57 20.16 1.41
C MET A 102 20.42 20.26 0.14
N TYR A 103 20.12 19.46 -0.88
CA TYR A 103 20.72 19.62 -2.20
C TYR A 103 20.41 21.00 -2.78
N SER A 104 19.15 21.46 -2.71
CA SER A 104 18.70 22.72 -3.30
C SER A 104 19.29 23.96 -2.63
N LYS A 105 19.64 23.87 -1.33
CA LYS A 105 20.39 24.92 -0.61
C LYS A 105 21.84 25.04 -1.07
N ARG A 106 22.45 23.92 -1.46
CA ARG A 106 23.87 23.87 -1.88
C ARG A 106 24.05 24.11 -3.38
N ARG A 107 23.11 23.64 -4.20
CA ARG A 107 23.17 23.79 -5.65
C ARG A 107 22.80 25.22 -6.01
N HIS A 108 23.73 25.90 -6.66
CA HIS A 108 23.49 27.24 -7.19
C HIS A 108 23.37 27.23 -8.71
N VAL A 109 22.66 28.23 -9.25
CA VAL A 109 22.58 28.55 -10.67
C VAL A 109 22.97 30.02 -10.86
N GLY A 110 23.72 30.30 -11.91
CA GLY A 110 24.27 31.63 -12.19
C GLY A 110 25.46 31.52 -13.13
N ARG A 111 25.66 32.54 -13.98
CA ARG A 111 26.73 32.52 -15.00
C ARG A 111 28.10 32.89 -14.42
N ALA A 112 28.13 33.58 -13.29
CA ALA A 112 29.33 34.00 -12.56
C ALA A 112 29.10 33.89 -11.04
N PRO A 113 30.14 33.75 -10.21
CA PRO A 113 30.03 33.62 -8.75
C PRO A 113 29.25 34.77 -8.09
N SER A 114 29.38 35.99 -8.62
CA SER A 114 28.69 37.19 -8.13
C SER A 114 27.18 37.17 -8.30
N ASN A 115 26.66 36.37 -9.25
CA ASN A 115 25.22 36.24 -9.54
C ASN A 115 24.71 34.80 -9.32
N SER A 116 25.41 34.05 -8.46
CA SER A 116 25.09 32.67 -8.13
C SER A 116 23.96 32.63 -7.09
N VAL A 117 22.81 32.06 -7.45
CA VAL A 117 21.64 31.96 -6.55
C VAL A 117 21.37 30.50 -6.22
N PRO A 118 21.19 30.12 -4.94
CA PRO A 118 20.79 28.77 -4.58
C PRO A 118 19.44 28.41 -5.22
N ILE A 119 19.31 27.21 -5.76
CA ILE A 119 18.09 26.82 -6.48
C ILE A 119 16.86 26.73 -5.58
N ILE A 120 17.03 26.64 -4.25
CA ILE A 120 15.91 26.64 -3.31
C ILE A 120 15.11 27.96 -3.32
N HIS A 121 15.65 29.06 -3.85
CA HIS A 121 14.91 30.32 -3.95
C HIS A 121 13.83 30.33 -5.04
N PHE A 122 13.85 29.37 -5.97
CA PHE A 122 12.85 29.29 -7.02
C PHE A 122 11.61 28.54 -6.53
N VAL A 123 10.42 29.13 -6.72
CA VAL A 123 9.12 28.52 -6.40
C VAL A 123 8.97 27.14 -7.03
N SER A 124 9.42 27.02 -8.28
CA SER A 124 9.43 25.76 -9.00
C SER A 124 10.21 24.68 -8.24
N GLN A 125 11.22 25.03 -7.45
CA GLN A 125 12.04 24.10 -6.69
C GLN A 125 11.52 23.85 -5.27
N TYR A 126 11.20 24.89 -4.50
CA TYR A 126 10.82 24.70 -3.10
C TYR A 126 9.36 24.25 -2.92
N ALA A 127 8.43 24.62 -3.81
CA ALA A 127 7.03 24.26 -3.64
C ALA A 127 6.81 22.73 -3.66
N PRO A 128 7.37 21.96 -4.60
CA PRO A 128 7.27 20.49 -4.58
C PRO A 128 7.90 19.85 -3.34
N ILE A 129 8.97 20.44 -2.80
CA ILE A 129 9.62 19.97 -1.56
C ILE A 129 8.66 20.12 -0.37
N LEU A 130 8.03 21.29 -0.23
CA LEU A 130 7.05 21.53 0.82
C LEU A 130 5.82 20.63 0.67
N THR A 131 5.36 20.40 -0.57
CA THR A 131 4.28 19.45 -0.84
C THR A 131 4.63 18.04 -0.37
N ALA A 132 5.83 17.54 -0.69
CA ALA A 132 6.26 16.21 -0.26
C ALA A 132 6.38 16.10 1.28
N PHE A 133 6.86 17.14 1.96
CA PHE A 133 6.84 17.19 3.43
C PHE A 133 5.40 17.13 3.97
N ALA A 134 4.50 17.98 3.47
CA ALA A 134 3.10 17.98 3.89
C ALA A 134 2.42 16.62 3.65
N GLN A 135 2.66 15.99 2.49
CA GLN A 135 2.18 14.66 2.17
C GLN A 135 2.68 13.61 3.17
N SER A 136 3.93 13.70 3.65
CA SER A 136 4.46 12.78 4.66
C SER A 136 3.70 12.87 5.99
N PHE A 137 3.36 14.08 6.45
CA PHE A 137 2.59 14.29 7.67
C PHE A 137 1.14 13.82 7.52
N VAL A 138 0.49 14.18 6.42
CA VAL A 138 -0.88 13.74 6.12
C VAL A 138 -0.95 12.22 6.06
N LEU A 139 0.04 11.58 5.45
CA LEU A 139 0.07 10.13 5.33
C LEU A 139 0.35 9.44 6.67
N ALA A 140 1.15 10.05 7.56
CA ALA A 140 1.34 9.56 8.92
C ALA A 140 0.03 9.55 9.73
N GLU A 141 -0.73 10.65 9.67
CA GLU A 141 -2.04 10.71 10.33
C GLU A 141 -3.05 9.75 9.72
N PHE A 142 -3.06 9.64 8.38
CA PHE A 142 -3.92 8.66 7.72
C PHE A 142 -3.54 7.23 8.08
N TYR A 143 -2.25 6.93 8.25
CA TYR A 143 -1.79 5.62 8.73
C TYR A 143 -2.30 5.33 10.14
N ASN A 144 -2.21 6.29 11.06
CA ASN A 144 -2.73 6.13 12.43
C ASN A 144 -4.24 5.83 12.42
N PHE A 145 -5.01 6.60 11.65
CA PHE A 145 -6.44 6.34 11.44
C PHE A 145 -6.70 4.95 10.84
N ALA A 146 -5.96 4.59 9.79
CA ALA A 146 -6.12 3.32 9.11
C ALA A 146 -5.83 2.14 10.03
N MET A 147 -4.76 2.23 10.83
CA MET A 147 -4.38 1.24 11.82
C MET A 147 -5.45 1.08 12.89
N GLN A 148 -5.94 2.18 13.47
CA GLN A 148 -7.00 2.15 14.47
C GLN A 148 -8.25 1.40 13.95
N LYS A 149 -8.69 1.73 12.73
CA LYS A 149 -9.85 1.06 12.11
C LYS A 149 -9.55 -0.37 11.69
N PHE A 150 -8.31 -0.70 11.37
CA PHE A 150 -7.91 -2.04 10.97
C PHE A 150 -7.87 -3.01 12.17
N THR A 151 -7.44 -2.53 13.33
CA THR A 151 -7.38 -3.31 14.58
C THR A 151 -8.72 -3.41 15.29
N ASP A 152 -9.67 -2.53 14.98
CA ASP A 152 -11.01 -2.54 15.57
C ASP A 152 -11.83 -3.76 15.11
N ASN A 153 -12.05 -4.70 16.04
CA ASN A 153 -12.76 -5.93 15.76
C ASN A 153 -14.27 -5.76 15.51
N SER A 154 -14.84 -4.59 15.83
CA SER A 154 -16.24 -4.27 15.56
C SER A 154 -16.49 -3.90 14.09
N VAL A 155 -15.46 -3.44 13.37
CA VAL A 155 -15.57 -3.05 11.96
C VAL A 155 -15.63 -4.28 11.06
N ASP A 156 -16.50 -4.30 10.06
CA ASP A 156 -16.54 -5.41 9.09
C ASP A 156 -15.18 -5.60 8.39
N PHE A 157 -14.67 -6.83 8.31
CA PHE A 157 -13.34 -7.10 7.75
C PHE A 157 -13.16 -6.56 6.31
N ARG A 158 -14.25 -6.52 5.52
CA ARG A 158 -14.22 -6.00 4.14
C ARG A 158 -13.98 -4.50 4.14
N VAL A 159 -14.47 -3.79 5.16
CA VAL A 159 -14.22 -2.35 5.37
C VAL A 159 -12.78 -2.14 5.81
N ARG A 160 -12.24 -2.97 6.71
CA ARG A 160 -10.82 -2.89 7.12
C ARG A 160 -9.87 -3.09 5.94
N HIS A 161 -10.12 -4.12 5.13
CA HIS A 161 -9.42 -4.32 3.85
C HIS A 161 -9.67 -3.16 2.88
N GLY A 162 -10.89 -2.61 2.88
CA GLY A 162 -11.31 -1.31 2.32
C GLY A 162 -10.25 -0.23 2.48
N ILE A 163 -10.08 0.16 3.73
CA ILE A 163 -9.21 1.22 4.21
C ILE A 163 -7.75 0.94 3.86
N ALA A 164 -7.26 -0.29 4.08
CA ALA A 164 -5.89 -0.67 3.74
C ALA A 164 -5.55 -0.41 2.25
N ALA A 165 -6.48 -0.73 1.34
CA ALA A 165 -6.26 -0.46 -0.08
C ALA A 165 -6.33 1.03 -0.42
N CYS A 166 -7.20 1.80 0.24
CA CYS A 166 -7.26 3.26 0.05
C CYS A 166 -5.97 3.93 0.52
N PHE A 167 -5.46 3.52 1.68
CA PHE A 167 -4.17 3.96 2.21
C PHE A 167 -3.05 3.72 1.20
N LYS A 168 -2.93 2.48 0.70
CA LYS A 168 -1.96 2.13 -0.33
C LYS A 168 -2.12 2.99 -1.59
N ALA A 169 -3.34 3.16 -2.09
CA ALA A 169 -3.58 3.93 -3.30
C ALA A 169 -3.08 5.38 -3.18
N ILE A 170 -3.33 6.02 -2.04
CA ILE A 170 -2.87 7.38 -1.75
C ILE A 170 -1.36 7.42 -1.56
N ALA A 171 -0.80 6.51 -0.77
CA ALA A 171 0.65 6.39 -0.55
C ALA A 171 1.41 6.27 -1.87
N LEU A 172 0.94 5.41 -2.78
CA LEU A 172 1.58 5.20 -4.08
C LEU A 172 1.44 6.39 -5.02
N ARG A 173 0.35 7.16 -4.92
CA ARG A 173 0.22 8.42 -5.65
C ARG A 173 1.30 9.41 -5.18
N TYR A 174 1.49 9.57 -3.88
CA TYR A 174 2.52 10.47 -3.35
C TYR A 174 3.95 10.03 -3.70
N VAL A 175 4.22 8.72 -3.75
CA VAL A 175 5.52 8.23 -4.23
C VAL A 175 5.78 8.62 -5.69
N ARG A 176 4.75 8.57 -6.56
CA ARG A 176 4.90 9.01 -7.96
C ARG A 176 5.22 10.50 -8.04
N ASP A 177 4.51 11.32 -7.26
CA ASP A 177 4.77 12.77 -7.19
C ASP A 177 6.20 13.04 -6.66
N ALA A 178 6.66 12.27 -5.68
CA ALA A 178 8.00 12.38 -5.13
C ALA A 178 9.11 11.89 -6.09
N ASN A 179 8.85 10.95 -7.00
CA ASN A 179 9.83 10.57 -8.01
C ASN A 179 10.16 11.76 -8.94
N MET A 180 9.17 12.59 -9.27
CA MET A 180 9.41 13.85 -10.01
C MET A 180 10.27 14.84 -9.20
N LEU A 181 10.28 14.73 -7.87
CA LEU A 181 11.15 15.51 -7.00
C LEU A 181 12.62 15.06 -7.10
N VAL A 182 12.85 13.75 -7.26
CA VAL A 182 14.20 13.17 -7.40
C VAL A 182 14.89 13.68 -8.66
N GLU A 183 14.16 13.85 -9.76
CA GLU A 183 14.67 14.40 -11.02
C GLU A 183 15.26 15.81 -10.84
N ARG A 184 14.76 16.58 -9.87
CA ARG A 184 15.22 17.95 -9.55
C ARG A 184 16.58 17.98 -8.86
N CYS A 185 17.09 16.83 -8.42
CA CYS A 185 18.48 16.67 -7.98
C CYS A 185 19.45 16.39 -9.14
N GLY A 186 18.96 16.31 -10.39
CA GLY A 186 19.76 15.91 -11.55
C GLY A 186 20.35 14.52 -11.38
N ALA A 187 21.55 14.30 -11.93
CA ALA A 187 22.23 13.00 -11.84
C ALA A 187 22.45 12.52 -10.40
N GLN A 188 22.51 13.43 -9.41
CA GLN A 188 22.65 13.02 -8.00
C GLN A 188 21.44 12.21 -7.50
N GLY A 189 20.25 12.46 -8.05
CA GLY A 189 19.05 11.71 -7.71
C GLY A 189 19.12 10.21 -8.06
N LEU A 190 20.02 9.84 -8.98
CA LEU A 190 20.16 8.46 -9.48
C LEU A 190 21.09 7.60 -8.63
N PHE A 191 21.93 8.20 -7.78
CA PHE A 191 22.87 7.43 -6.97
C PHE A 191 22.16 6.76 -5.79
N LYS A 192 22.33 5.44 -5.69
CA LYS A 192 21.71 4.60 -4.65
C LYS A 192 21.99 5.08 -3.21
N TYR A 193 23.17 5.64 -2.94
CA TYR A 193 23.51 6.12 -1.59
C TYR A 193 22.60 7.27 -1.11
N ASN A 194 21.92 7.97 -2.02
CA ASN A 194 20.93 8.99 -1.67
C ASN A 194 19.56 8.39 -1.28
N GLY A 195 19.33 7.09 -1.52
CA GLY A 195 18.13 6.36 -1.07
C GLY A 195 16.82 6.77 -1.71
N MET A 196 16.85 7.60 -2.76
CA MET A 196 15.66 8.19 -3.40
C MET A 196 15.06 7.30 -4.50
N SER A 197 15.77 6.26 -4.95
CA SER A 197 15.38 5.41 -6.10
C SER A 197 14.80 4.04 -5.72
N GLU A 198 14.57 3.76 -4.43
CA GLU A 198 14.42 2.38 -3.93
C GLU A 198 12.98 1.84 -3.85
N LEU A 199 11.95 2.68 -4.06
CA LEU A 199 10.57 2.35 -3.69
C LEU A 199 9.69 1.70 -4.78
N HIS A 200 10.25 1.42 -5.95
CA HIS A 200 9.49 0.88 -7.09
C HIS A 200 8.93 -0.55 -6.87
N GLY A 201 9.50 -1.33 -5.96
CA GLY A 201 8.97 -2.66 -5.63
C GLY A 201 7.65 -2.63 -4.85
N ILE A 202 7.44 -1.59 -4.04
CA ILE A 202 6.30 -1.47 -3.14
C ILE A 202 5.02 -1.10 -3.88
N THR A 203 5.14 -0.42 -5.02
CA THR A 203 4.01 -0.11 -5.90
C THR A 203 3.25 -1.36 -6.38
N ILE A 204 3.92 -2.52 -6.46
CA ILE A 204 3.40 -3.73 -7.10
C ILE A 204 3.08 -4.83 -6.06
N ALA A 205 3.90 -4.96 -5.02
CA ALA A 205 3.74 -5.98 -3.98
C ALA A 205 2.37 -5.93 -3.28
N GLU A 206 1.84 -7.04 -2.77
CA GLU A 206 0.52 -7.14 -2.08
C GLU A 206 -0.70 -6.73 -2.93
N GLY A 207 -0.54 -6.73 -4.26
CA GLY A 207 -1.59 -6.51 -5.24
C GLY A 207 -1.61 -5.08 -5.77
N ASP A 208 -1.59 -4.96 -7.10
CA ASP A 208 -1.67 -3.68 -7.80
C ASP A 208 -2.94 -2.91 -7.42
N VAL A 209 -2.82 -1.59 -7.27
CA VAL A 209 -3.90 -0.67 -6.91
C VAL A 209 -5.06 -0.75 -7.91
N LEU A 210 -4.77 -0.93 -9.20
CA LEU A 210 -5.81 -1.11 -10.21
C LEU A 210 -6.57 -2.42 -9.98
N ALA A 211 -5.86 -3.52 -9.78
CA ALA A 211 -6.46 -4.82 -9.48
C ALA A 211 -7.26 -4.79 -8.16
N LEU A 212 -6.78 -4.07 -7.14
CA LEU A 212 -7.50 -3.86 -5.88
C LEU A 212 -8.78 -3.03 -6.09
N SER A 213 -8.71 -1.98 -6.91
CA SER A 213 -9.83 -1.07 -7.19
C SER A 213 -10.93 -1.75 -8.00
N ILE A 214 -10.57 -2.47 -9.07
CA ILE A 214 -11.51 -3.25 -9.89
C ILE A 214 -12.18 -4.34 -9.05
N ARG A 215 -11.41 -5.06 -8.23
CA ARG A 215 -11.95 -6.11 -7.34
C ARG A 215 -13.02 -5.55 -6.40
N LYS A 216 -12.85 -4.32 -5.91
CA LYS A 216 -13.82 -3.67 -5.02
C LYS A 216 -15.01 -3.07 -5.76
N ALA A 217 -14.79 -2.51 -6.95
CA ALA A 217 -15.85 -1.95 -7.80
C ALA A 217 -16.82 -3.02 -8.35
N ARG A 218 -16.37 -4.25 -8.58
CA ARG A 218 -17.21 -5.37 -9.08
C ARG A 218 -18.14 -5.98 -8.02
N ARG A 219 -18.59 -5.20 -7.04
CA ARG A 219 -19.79 -5.56 -6.27
C ARG A 219 -21.00 -5.27 -7.17
N PRO A 220 -21.98 -6.19 -7.30
CA PRO A 220 -23.29 -5.79 -7.79
C PRO A 220 -23.76 -4.61 -6.95
N ARG A 221 -24.25 -3.53 -7.57
CA ARG A 221 -24.95 -2.46 -6.84
C ARG A 221 -26.14 -3.09 -6.15
N ALA A 222 -25.96 -3.55 -4.91
CA ALA A 222 -27.07 -3.90 -4.05
C ALA A 222 -27.83 -2.59 -3.83
N ARG A 223 -29.05 -2.53 -4.38
CA ARG A 223 -30.03 -1.49 -4.08
C ARG A 223 -30.25 -1.47 -2.56
N SER A 224 -29.60 -0.56 -1.86
CA SER A 224 -30.05 -0.12 -0.53
C SER A 224 -29.35 1.20 -0.17
N PHE A 225 -29.79 2.26 -0.83
CA PHE A 225 -29.79 3.61 -0.27
C PHE A 225 -31.23 4.10 -0.36
N HIS A 226 -32.09 3.50 0.46
CA HIS A 226 -33.35 4.10 0.86
C HIS A 226 -33.42 3.96 2.38
N ASN A 227 -33.66 5.08 3.05
CA ASN A 227 -33.86 5.25 4.48
C ASN A 227 -32.60 5.27 5.35
N ALA A 228 -31.86 6.36 5.26
CA ALA A 228 -31.22 6.95 6.44
C ALA A 228 -31.66 8.42 6.50
N ASN A 229 -32.82 8.67 7.13
CA ASN A 229 -33.22 10.00 7.55
C ASN A 229 -32.25 10.46 8.64
N ILE A 230 -31.34 11.37 8.29
CA ILE A 230 -30.50 12.08 9.24
C ILE A 230 -31.34 13.26 9.75
N HIS A 231 -31.93 13.11 10.94
CA HIS A 231 -32.48 14.24 11.68
C HIS A 231 -31.31 15.12 12.16
N ILE A 232 -31.16 16.29 11.54
CA ILE A 232 -30.28 17.35 12.02
C ILE A 232 -31.10 18.24 12.97
N THR A 233 -30.95 18.01 14.27
CA THR A 233 -31.44 18.93 15.31
C THR A 233 -30.57 20.18 15.30
N LYS A 234 -31.09 21.29 14.77
CA LYS A 234 -30.52 22.63 14.97
C LYS A 234 -30.84 23.09 16.40
N SER A 235 -29.86 23.06 17.30
CA SER A 235 -29.89 23.90 18.50
C SER A 235 -29.82 25.36 18.08
N ARG A 236 -30.91 26.11 18.28
CA ARG A 236 -30.88 27.59 18.25
C ARG A 236 -30.77 28.08 19.68
N GLU A 237 -29.65 28.75 19.95
CA GLU A 237 -29.39 29.49 21.17
C GLU A 237 -30.44 30.59 21.38
N LYS A 238 -30.85 30.74 22.64
CA LYS A 238 -31.60 31.89 23.14
C LYS A 238 -30.70 33.12 23.10
N LEU A 239 -31.13 34.16 22.39
CA LEU A 239 -30.76 35.54 22.72
C LEU A 239 -32.05 36.30 23.07
N LYS A 240 -32.11 36.69 24.35
CA LYS A 240 -33.08 37.62 24.93
C LYS A 240 -32.68 39.06 24.55
N GLY A 241 -33.66 39.93 24.38
CA GLY A 241 -33.52 41.36 24.67
C GLY A 241 -34.15 42.29 23.63
N GLY A 242 -35.17 43.03 24.04
CA GLY A 242 -35.75 44.18 23.33
C GLY A 242 -37.13 43.91 22.77
#